data_AF-A0A6N8WDA1-F1
#
_entry.id   AF-A0A6N8WDA1-F1
#
_cell.length_a   1.000
_cell.length_b   1.000
_cell.length_c   1.000
_cell.angle_alpha   90.00
_cell.angle_beta   90.00
_cell.angle_gamma   90.00
#
_symmetry.space_group_name_H-M   'P 1'
#
loop_
_entity.id
_entity.type
_entity.pdbx_description
1 polymer ?
#
loop_
_entity_poly.entity_id
_entity_poly.type
_entity_poly.pdbx_seq_one_letter_code
_entity_poly.pdbx_strand_id
1 'polypeptide(L)'
;MSTESPSFNLKAVVRETGIKAETLRAWERRYGIPRPARSSGGHRLYSRRDIDTLRWLKQRRLEGLSISRAAERWQTLESEGRDPLQEQGIAPDQNFYGNSWSEAALVEGGESSFVDDQITAACSEWTLACTGFDEFRAQRILTEAFALFPVETVSLHVLCSGLRQLGEDWHAGKVTTQQVSFATSQAMQHIKILVGACPPPTRPGLVLLACPHGENHTFGLALLQLILRRKGFGTVFLGENLSPSEMEIALSSIQPDLVVLVSQQLRSAGNLLDMSELINRQSVPVAFGGRIFNLSEVIRRAVPGNFLGIDLLQAGSRVESLLATPGHLAGAAPPINRFEDLISRYRASLHRISGLVLSAERGTSPEWDRLGRPSYSINSSLMSALRFGDLTLVSLEAEWICTFLESRNIPLAMLEEYLNQGISAVQTVLGVEGDPIVSMLETLGKDVRQCYSES
;
A
#
# COMPACT_ATOMS: atom_id res chain seq x y z
N MET A 1 23.68 17.70 -22.47
CA MET A 1 24.57 18.26 -21.43
C MET A 1 24.90 17.13 -20.49
N SER A 2 26.19 16.81 -20.30
CA SER A 2 26.61 15.70 -19.45
C SER A 2 26.11 15.90 -18.01
N THR A 3 25.53 14.85 -17.42
CA THR A 3 24.88 14.87 -16.09
C THR A 3 25.85 15.26 -14.96
N GLU A 4 27.16 15.11 -15.19
CA GLU A 4 28.22 15.42 -14.24
C GLU A 4 28.78 16.85 -14.36
N SER A 5 28.41 17.62 -15.39
CA SER A 5 28.96 18.98 -15.55
C SER A 5 28.37 19.95 -14.50
N PRO A 6 29.20 20.54 -13.61
CA PRO A 6 28.74 21.40 -12.52
C PRO A 6 28.35 22.78 -13.05
N SER A 7 27.04 23.08 -13.09
CA SER A 7 26.49 24.30 -13.68
C SER A 7 25.48 25.04 -12.80
N PHE A 8 24.99 24.41 -11.73
CA PHE A 8 23.97 25.00 -10.85
C PHE A 8 24.60 25.67 -9.63
N ASN A 9 24.16 26.90 -9.34
CA ASN A 9 24.57 27.59 -8.12
C ASN A 9 23.71 27.17 -6.91
N LEU A 10 24.18 27.47 -5.70
CA LEU A 10 23.50 27.11 -4.45
C LEU A 10 22.03 27.59 -4.38
N LYS A 11 21.73 28.79 -4.90
CA LYS A 11 20.35 29.32 -4.90
C LYS A 11 19.43 28.49 -5.82
N ALA A 12 19.92 28.09 -6.99
CA ALA A 12 19.18 27.24 -7.92
C ALA A 12 18.90 25.87 -7.29
N VAL A 13 19.89 25.25 -6.62
CA VAL A 13 19.72 23.94 -5.97
C VAL A 13 18.71 24.00 -4.81
N VAL A 14 18.73 25.06 -4.00
CA VAL A 14 17.73 25.25 -2.93
C VAL A 14 16.31 25.33 -3.50
N ARG A 15 16.13 26.03 -4.62
CA ARG A 15 14.83 26.13 -5.30
C ARG A 15 14.37 24.80 -5.89
N GLU A 16 15.28 24.03 -6.49
CA GLU A 16 14.97 22.76 -7.17
C GLU A 16 14.76 21.57 -6.22
N THR A 17 15.41 21.59 -5.05
CA THR A 17 15.35 20.49 -4.07
C THR A 17 14.46 20.82 -2.88
N GLY A 18 14.21 22.10 -2.60
CA GLY A 18 13.53 22.58 -1.41
C GLY A 18 14.33 22.40 -0.11
N ILE A 19 15.61 22.03 -0.19
CA ILE A 19 16.49 21.86 0.97
C ILE A 19 17.18 23.20 1.28
N LYS A 20 17.13 23.65 2.52
CA LYS A 20 17.76 24.93 2.94
C LYS A 20 19.28 24.89 2.70
N ALA A 21 19.86 26.03 2.33
CA ALA A 21 21.28 26.18 2.03
C ALA A 21 22.21 25.73 3.18
N GLU A 22 21.80 25.96 4.42
CA GLU A 22 22.54 25.54 5.62
C GLU A 22 22.55 24.02 5.78
N THR A 23 21.42 23.36 5.51
CA THR A 23 21.28 21.89 5.53
C THR A 23 22.16 21.23 4.48
N LEU A 24 22.23 21.79 3.26
CA LEU A 24 23.12 21.31 2.21
C LEU A 24 24.59 21.36 2.63
N ARG A 25 25.01 22.47 3.27
CA ARG A 25 26.38 22.62 3.80
C ARG A 25 26.65 21.67 4.96
N ALA A 26 25.66 21.42 5.80
CA ALA A 26 25.78 20.49 6.91
C ALA A 26 25.97 19.05 6.41
N TRP A 27 25.23 18.63 5.39
CA TRP A 27 25.34 17.28 4.81
C TRP A 27 26.67 17.07 4.09
N GLU A 28 27.12 18.04 3.28
CA GLU A 28 28.44 18.03 2.66
C GLU A 28 29.55 17.89 3.71
N ARG A 29 29.49 18.66 4.80
CA ARG A 29 30.50 18.63 5.85
C ARG A 29 30.49 17.33 6.68
N ARG A 30 29.31 16.80 7.00
CA ARG A 30 29.16 15.64 7.90
C ARG A 30 29.31 14.30 7.19
N TYR A 31 28.86 14.22 5.94
CA TYR A 31 28.75 12.95 5.22
C TYR A 31 29.48 12.97 3.87
N GLY A 32 30.05 14.10 3.46
CA GLY A 32 30.79 14.20 2.19
C GLY A 32 29.90 14.07 0.94
N ILE A 33 28.58 14.30 1.07
CA ILE A 33 27.59 14.16 0.00
C ILE A 33 26.58 15.32 0.08
N PRO A 34 26.26 16.00 -1.03
CA PRO A 34 26.86 15.86 -2.37
C PRO A 34 28.31 16.37 -2.40
N ARG A 35 29.03 16.14 -3.51
CA ARG A 35 30.43 16.57 -3.71
C ARG A 35 30.52 17.67 -4.78
N PRO A 36 29.97 18.88 -4.52
CA PRO A 36 29.94 19.94 -5.51
C PRO A 36 31.36 20.40 -5.86
N ALA A 37 31.59 20.68 -7.15
CA ALA A 37 32.81 21.33 -7.60
C ALA A 37 32.89 22.77 -7.08
N ARG A 38 34.10 23.34 -7.07
CA ARG A 38 34.29 24.76 -6.77
C ARG A 38 34.63 25.53 -8.03
N SER A 39 33.94 26.66 -8.23
CA SER A 39 34.34 27.68 -9.21
C SER A 39 35.73 28.24 -8.90
N SER A 40 36.34 28.91 -9.88
CA SER A 40 37.60 29.65 -9.69
C SER A 40 37.54 30.70 -8.55
N GLY A 41 36.35 31.22 -8.24
CA GLY A 41 36.09 32.12 -7.12
C GLY A 41 35.76 31.43 -5.79
N GLY A 42 35.92 30.11 -5.67
CA GLY A 42 35.70 29.36 -4.43
C GLY A 42 34.24 29.05 -4.09
N HIS A 43 33.27 29.48 -4.90
CA HIS A 43 31.85 29.14 -4.71
C HIS A 43 31.51 27.72 -5.20
N ARG A 44 30.54 27.07 -4.54
CA ARG A 44 30.04 25.73 -4.86
C ARG A 44 29.20 25.74 -6.15
N LEU A 45 29.53 24.83 -7.07
CA LEU A 45 28.80 24.54 -8.29
C LEU A 45 28.36 23.08 -8.26
N TYR A 46 27.06 22.86 -8.41
CA TYR A 46 26.42 21.56 -8.37
C TYR A 46 26.15 21.07 -9.78
N SER A 47 26.36 19.78 -10.02
CA SER A 47 25.98 19.09 -11.23
C SER A 47 24.51 18.68 -11.20
N ARG A 48 24.00 18.12 -12.31
CA ARG A 48 22.66 17.54 -12.30
C ARG A 48 22.61 16.29 -11.43
N ARG A 49 23.68 15.48 -11.47
CA ARG A 49 23.85 14.32 -10.59
C ARG A 49 23.77 14.70 -9.11
N ASP A 50 24.40 15.81 -8.69
CA ASP A 50 24.30 16.29 -7.30
C ASP A 50 22.87 16.65 -6.89
N ILE A 51 22.08 17.24 -7.80
CA ILE A 51 20.67 17.56 -7.54
C ILE A 51 19.86 16.27 -7.38
N ASP A 52 20.11 15.28 -8.22
CA ASP A 52 19.41 14.00 -8.17
C ASP A 52 19.83 13.17 -6.94
N THR A 53 21.10 13.23 -6.52
CA THR A 53 21.58 12.72 -5.22
C THR A 53 20.87 13.40 -4.05
N LEU A 54 20.71 14.72 -4.09
CA LEU A 54 20.00 15.47 -3.05
C LEU A 54 18.51 15.11 -3.00
N ARG A 55 17.88 14.88 -4.15
CA ARG A 55 16.51 14.37 -4.23
C ARG A 55 16.41 12.95 -3.68
N TRP A 56 17.37 12.09 -3.99
CA TRP A 56 17.43 10.73 -3.45
C TRP A 56 17.57 10.74 -1.93
N LEU A 57 18.50 11.52 -1.37
CA LEU A 57 18.66 11.65 0.09
C LEU A 57 17.40 12.23 0.74
N LYS A 58 16.77 13.23 0.12
CA LYS A 58 15.49 13.77 0.58
C LYS A 58 14.38 12.73 0.54
N GLN A 59 14.33 11.91 -0.50
CA GLN A 59 13.33 10.88 -0.68
C GLN A 59 13.50 9.75 0.34
N ARG A 60 14.73 9.24 0.55
CA ARG A 60 15.03 8.28 1.63
C ARG A 60 14.70 8.84 3.00
N ARG A 61 14.92 10.14 3.22
CA ARG A 61 14.47 10.83 4.44
C ARG A 61 12.96 10.84 4.57
N LEU A 62 12.21 11.10 3.50
CA LEU A 62 10.75 11.03 3.50
C LEU A 62 10.23 9.60 3.74
N GLU A 63 11.01 8.59 3.34
CA GLU A 63 10.74 7.17 3.59
C GLU A 63 11.21 6.69 4.97
N GLY A 64 11.66 7.59 5.85
CA GLY A 64 11.98 7.28 7.24
C GLY A 64 13.45 6.92 7.54
N LEU A 65 14.34 6.94 6.54
CA LEU A 65 15.79 6.78 6.80
C LEU A 65 16.37 8.08 7.37
N SER A 66 17.14 7.99 8.46
CA SER A 66 17.95 9.12 8.91
C SER A 66 18.98 9.50 7.84
N ILE A 67 19.37 10.77 7.76
CA ILE A 67 20.31 11.23 6.74
C ILE A 67 21.68 10.56 6.87
N SER A 68 22.12 10.22 8.09
CA SER A 68 23.35 9.46 8.30
C SER A 68 23.25 8.06 7.68
N ARG A 69 22.14 7.35 7.88
CA ARG A 69 21.91 6.01 7.33
C ARG A 69 21.73 6.03 5.81
N ALA A 70 21.05 7.05 5.30
CA ALA A 70 20.90 7.25 3.86
C ALA A 70 22.25 7.55 3.19
N ALA A 71 23.10 8.36 3.84
CA ALA A 71 24.45 8.64 3.35
C ALA A 71 25.39 7.43 3.45
N GLU A 72 25.30 6.64 4.52
CA GLU A 72 26.01 5.36 4.66
C GLU A 72 25.63 4.39 3.53
N ARG A 73 24.32 4.21 3.29
CA ARG A 73 23.80 3.36 2.20
C ARG A 73 24.26 3.86 0.82
N TRP A 74 24.30 5.17 0.60
CA TRP A 74 24.83 5.76 -0.64
C TRP A 74 26.31 5.39 -0.84
N GLN A 75 27.13 5.50 0.21
CA GLN A 75 28.56 5.19 0.14
C GLN A 75 28.82 3.69 -0.04
N THR A 76 28.04 2.83 0.62
CA THR A 76 28.12 1.37 0.43
C THR A 76 27.87 0.99 -1.02
N LEU A 77 26.79 1.52 -1.62
CA LEU A 77 26.44 1.25 -3.02
C LEU A 77 27.52 1.76 -3.99
N GLU A 78 28.06 2.97 -3.76
CA GLU A 78 29.19 3.48 -4.54
C GLU A 78 30.44 2.58 -4.42
N SER A 79 30.72 2.02 -3.23
CA SER A 79 31.85 1.13 -2.99
C SER A 79 31.68 -0.25 -3.65
N GLU A 80 30.43 -0.70 -3.81
CA GLU A 80 30.07 -1.93 -4.52
C GLU A 80 29.99 -1.74 -6.05
N GLY A 81 30.26 -0.53 -6.54
CA GLY A 81 30.20 -0.20 -7.97
C GLY A 81 28.79 -0.09 -8.54
N ARG A 82 27.77 0.03 -7.68
CA ARG A 82 26.35 0.17 -8.05
C ARG A 82 25.98 1.65 -8.03
N ASP A 83 25.29 2.15 -9.06
CA ASP A 83 24.81 3.54 -9.06
C ASP A 83 23.51 3.66 -8.25
N PRO A 84 23.50 4.38 -7.10
CA PRO A 84 22.30 4.51 -6.26
C PRO A 84 21.12 5.19 -6.98
N LEU A 85 21.39 5.93 -8.07
CA LEU A 85 20.37 6.57 -8.89
C LEU A 85 19.73 5.62 -9.92
N GLN A 86 20.35 4.46 -10.19
CA GLN A 86 19.80 3.42 -11.07
C GLN A 86 18.96 2.38 -10.30
N GLU A 87 19.07 2.33 -8.97
CA GLU A 87 18.25 1.48 -8.08
C GLU A 87 16.81 1.98 -7.86
N GLN A 88 16.23 2.74 -8.80
CA GLN A 88 14.78 2.99 -8.76
C GLN A 88 13.93 1.73 -9.02
N GLY A 89 14.56 0.57 -9.25
CA GLY A 89 13.96 -0.76 -9.09
C GLY A 89 14.27 -1.31 -7.70
N ILE A 90 13.26 -1.32 -6.83
CA ILE A 90 13.35 -1.78 -5.44
C ILE A 90 13.70 -3.28 -5.42
N ALA A 91 14.88 -3.63 -4.91
CA ALA A 91 15.12 -4.95 -4.33
C ALA A 91 14.34 -5.05 -3.00
N PRO A 92 13.67 -6.17 -2.69
CA PRO A 92 12.91 -6.33 -1.46
C PRO A 92 13.89 -6.38 -0.28
N ASP A 93 13.93 -5.30 0.50
CA ASP A 93 14.65 -5.24 1.78
C ASP A 93 13.69 -5.72 2.87
N GLN A 94 14.12 -6.75 3.62
CA GLN A 94 13.43 -7.47 4.69
C GLN A 94 13.07 -6.63 5.94
N ASN A 95 13.00 -5.29 5.83
CA ASN A 95 12.58 -4.36 6.88
C ASN A 95 11.36 -3.50 6.49
N PHE A 96 10.51 -4.03 5.61
CA PHE A 96 9.43 -3.30 4.91
C PHE A 96 8.19 -2.94 5.76
N TYR A 97 8.23 -3.17 7.08
CA TYR A 97 7.17 -2.81 8.04
C TYR A 97 7.49 -1.56 8.88
N GLY A 98 8.55 -0.82 8.57
CA GLY A 98 9.01 0.32 9.37
C GLY A 98 8.67 1.69 8.76
N ASN A 99 7.65 2.38 9.27
CA ASN A 99 7.71 3.84 9.27
C ASN A 99 8.44 4.27 10.55
N SER A 100 9.77 4.36 10.49
CA SER A 100 10.53 5.22 11.40
C SER A 100 10.21 6.66 11.04
N TRP A 101 9.80 7.45 12.01
CA TRP A 101 9.58 8.89 11.84
C TRP A 101 10.79 9.58 11.21
N SER A 102 10.52 10.50 10.28
CA SER A 102 11.51 11.44 9.79
C SER A 102 11.47 12.73 10.62
N GLU A 103 12.64 13.08 11.14
CA GLU A 103 13.01 14.31 11.84
C GLU A 103 12.68 15.58 11.03
N ALA A 104 11.39 15.97 10.99
CA ALA A 104 10.96 17.28 10.51
C ALA A 104 10.62 18.24 11.67
N ALA A 105 10.86 17.86 12.93
CA ALA A 105 10.70 18.70 14.11
C ALA A 105 12.02 19.04 14.85
N LEU A 106 13.18 18.65 14.34
CA LEU A 106 14.48 18.96 14.98
C LEU A 106 15.07 20.32 14.55
N VAL A 107 14.26 21.37 14.61
CA VAL A 107 14.76 22.74 14.80
C VAL A 107 13.81 23.48 15.75
N GLU A 108 13.78 23.06 17.02
CA GLU A 108 14.04 23.86 18.23
C GLU A 108 13.77 22.99 19.48
N GLY A 109 14.47 23.27 20.58
CA GLY A 109 14.84 22.31 21.64
C GLY A 109 13.71 21.60 22.42
N GLY A 110 14.03 20.40 22.93
CA GLY A 110 13.47 19.80 24.16
C GLY A 110 12.08 19.15 24.11
N GLU A 111 11.10 19.77 23.44
CA GLU A 111 9.69 19.34 23.53
C GLU A 111 9.29 18.24 22.52
N SER A 112 9.97 18.15 21.38
CA SER A 112 9.61 17.21 20.30
C SER A 112 9.83 15.73 20.65
N SER A 113 10.77 15.39 21.54
CA SER A 113 11.00 13.99 21.97
C SER A 113 9.85 13.50 22.83
N PHE A 114 9.37 14.35 23.74
CA PHE A 114 8.35 13.99 24.72
C PHE A 114 6.97 13.75 24.08
N VAL A 115 6.63 14.54 23.05
CA VAL A 115 5.40 14.37 22.27
C VAL A 115 5.41 13.04 21.51
N ASP A 116 6.53 12.68 20.90
CA ASP A 116 6.67 11.43 20.15
C ASP A 116 6.63 10.20 21.07
N ASP A 117 7.24 10.32 22.27
CA ASP A 117 7.17 9.30 23.32
C ASP A 117 5.73 9.08 23.82
N GLN A 118 4.95 10.16 24.01
CA GLN A 118 3.56 10.05 24.44
C GLN A 118 2.64 9.44 23.39
N ILE A 119 2.80 9.81 22.12
CA ILE A 119 2.01 9.23 21.02
C ILE A 119 2.34 7.75 20.86
N THR A 120 3.61 7.40 20.94
CA THR A 120 4.08 6.00 20.88
C THR A 120 3.55 5.20 22.07
N ALA A 121 3.58 5.77 23.27
CA ALA A 121 3.00 5.16 24.46
C ALA A 121 1.48 4.95 24.30
N ALA A 122 0.74 5.97 23.86
CA ALA A 122 -0.70 5.87 23.62
C ALA A 122 -1.03 4.79 22.57
N CYS A 123 -0.25 4.68 21.49
CA CYS A 123 -0.37 3.62 20.50
C CYS A 123 -0.19 2.24 21.13
N SER A 124 0.90 2.03 21.89
CA SER A 124 1.21 0.75 22.53
C SER A 124 0.19 0.36 23.60
N GLU A 125 -0.24 1.31 24.43
CA GLU A 125 -1.26 1.06 25.44
C GLU A 125 -2.63 0.78 24.83
N TRP A 126 -2.98 1.47 23.74
CA TRP A 126 -4.23 1.25 23.04
C TRP A 126 -4.27 -0.14 22.39
N THR A 127 -3.20 -0.56 21.70
CA THR A 127 -3.13 -1.91 21.13
C THR A 127 -3.18 -2.98 22.21
N LEU A 128 -2.51 -2.78 23.35
CA LEU A 128 -2.57 -3.69 24.50
C LEU A 128 -3.98 -3.79 25.11
N ALA A 129 -4.68 -2.66 25.25
CA ALA A 129 -6.08 -2.67 25.71
C ALA A 129 -6.98 -3.43 24.72
N CYS A 130 -6.78 -3.22 23.42
CA CYS A 130 -7.54 -3.92 22.38
C CYS A 130 -7.28 -5.43 22.35
N THR A 131 -6.03 -5.89 22.54
CA THR A 131 -5.75 -7.33 22.62
C THR A 131 -6.35 -7.97 23.88
N GLY A 132 -6.54 -7.19 24.95
CA GLY A 132 -7.26 -7.62 26.15
C GLY A 132 -8.80 -7.54 26.07
N PHE A 133 -9.39 -7.11 24.94
CA PHE A 133 -10.82 -6.77 24.82
C PHE A 133 -11.31 -5.74 25.85
N ASP A 134 -10.42 -4.90 26.36
CA ASP A 134 -10.74 -3.88 27.36
C ASP A 134 -11.23 -2.60 26.66
N GLU A 135 -12.51 -2.61 26.28
CA GLU A 135 -13.16 -1.48 25.61
C GLU A 135 -13.05 -0.18 26.41
N PHE A 136 -13.27 -0.27 27.73
CA PHE A 136 -13.26 0.90 28.61
C PHE A 136 -11.87 1.54 28.65
N ARG A 137 -10.81 0.74 28.83
CA ARG A 137 -9.44 1.24 28.82
C ARG A 137 -9.05 1.79 27.44
N ALA A 138 -9.40 1.10 26.36
CA ALA A 138 -9.12 1.57 25.00
C ALA A 138 -9.78 2.93 24.74
N GLN A 139 -11.05 3.10 25.14
CA GLN A 139 -11.78 4.35 25.02
C GLN A 139 -11.15 5.48 25.85
N ARG A 140 -10.73 5.19 27.08
CA ARG A 140 -10.06 6.17 27.95
C ARG A 140 -8.77 6.67 27.32
N ILE A 141 -7.92 5.77 26.82
CA ILE A 141 -6.65 6.11 26.16
C ILE A 141 -6.89 7.01 24.95
N LEU A 142 -7.88 6.68 24.11
CA LEU A 142 -8.21 7.53 22.96
C LEU A 142 -8.76 8.88 23.37
N THR A 143 -9.61 8.94 24.40
CA THR A 143 -10.15 10.20 24.92
C THR A 143 -9.04 11.11 25.44
N GLU A 144 -8.08 10.57 26.19
CA GLU A 144 -6.89 11.29 26.65
C GLU A 144 -6.03 11.75 25.47
N ALA A 145 -5.75 10.87 24.49
CA ALA A 145 -4.97 11.22 23.32
C ALA A 145 -5.61 12.33 22.48
N PHE A 146 -6.93 12.30 22.25
CA PHE A 146 -7.64 13.35 21.52
C PHE A 146 -7.76 14.67 22.29
N ALA A 147 -7.62 14.65 23.62
CA ALA A 147 -7.54 15.86 24.43
C ALA A 147 -6.15 16.54 24.33
N LEU A 148 -5.11 15.75 24.08
CA LEU A 148 -3.71 16.21 24.06
C LEU A 148 -3.19 16.51 22.64
N PHE A 149 -3.69 15.81 21.63
CA PHE A 149 -3.14 15.86 20.27
C PHE A 149 -4.20 16.17 19.21
N PRO A 150 -3.78 16.75 18.06
CA PRO A 150 -4.66 16.93 16.91
C PRO A 150 -5.30 15.62 16.45
N VAL A 151 -6.52 15.72 15.92
CA VAL A 151 -7.29 14.57 15.44
C VAL A 151 -6.51 13.74 14.42
N GLU A 152 -5.83 14.41 13.48
CA GLU A 152 -5.00 13.79 12.46
C GLU A 152 -3.84 13.00 13.09
N THR A 153 -3.22 13.55 14.12
CA THR A 153 -2.10 12.92 14.83
C THR A 153 -2.54 11.63 15.50
N VAL A 154 -3.63 11.65 16.27
CA VAL A 154 -4.15 10.44 16.93
C VAL A 154 -4.62 9.41 15.89
N SER A 155 -5.32 9.86 14.85
CA SER A 155 -5.87 8.96 13.82
C SER A 155 -4.78 8.25 13.02
N LEU A 156 -3.69 8.94 12.68
CA LEU A 156 -2.58 8.37 11.92
C LEU A 156 -1.61 7.60 12.82
N HIS A 157 -1.28 8.11 14.00
CA HIS A 157 -0.14 7.59 14.76
C HIS A 157 -0.53 6.70 15.94
N VAL A 158 -1.77 6.77 16.41
CA VAL A 158 -2.30 5.83 17.42
C VAL A 158 -3.13 4.76 16.69
N LEU A 159 -4.18 5.17 15.97
CA LEU A 159 -5.10 4.22 15.35
C LEU A 159 -4.48 3.50 14.15
N CYS A 160 -3.99 4.23 13.14
CA CYS A 160 -3.45 3.58 11.94
C CYS A 160 -2.17 2.77 12.22
N SER A 161 -1.23 3.33 12.99
CA SER A 161 -0.03 2.60 13.42
C SER A 161 -0.38 1.39 14.28
N GLY A 162 -1.31 1.53 15.23
CA GLY A 162 -1.73 0.43 16.10
C GLY A 162 -2.40 -0.70 15.32
N LEU A 163 -3.29 -0.39 14.38
CA LEU A 163 -3.91 -1.40 13.51
C LEU A 163 -2.90 -2.07 12.58
N ARG A 164 -1.91 -1.34 12.08
CA ARG A 164 -0.83 -1.91 11.27
C ARG A 164 -0.01 -2.91 12.11
N GLN A 165 0.41 -2.51 13.30
CA GLN A 165 1.14 -3.38 14.23
C GLN A 165 0.34 -4.64 14.58
N LEU A 166 -0.96 -4.49 14.89
CA LEU A 166 -1.84 -5.63 15.17
C LEU A 166 -2.00 -6.55 13.94
N GLY A 167 -1.99 -5.99 12.72
CA GLY A 167 -1.99 -6.77 11.48
C GLY A 167 -0.72 -7.59 11.30
N GLU A 168 0.44 -7.01 11.61
CA GLU A 168 1.75 -7.69 11.59
C GLU A 168 1.83 -8.78 12.66
N ASP A 169 1.40 -8.48 13.88
CA ASP A 169 1.36 -9.45 14.98
C ASP A 169 0.36 -10.59 14.69
N TRP A 170 -0.74 -10.30 13.99
CA TRP A 170 -1.69 -11.33 13.54
C TRP A 170 -1.08 -12.21 12.45
N HIS A 171 -0.35 -11.60 11.52
CA HIS A 171 0.35 -12.33 10.46
C HIS A 171 1.39 -13.26 11.07
N ALA A 172 2.16 -12.79 12.05
CA ALA A 172 3.12 -13.55 12.85
C ALA A 172 2.50 -14.51 13.89
N GLY A 173 1.17 -14.61 13.99
CA GLY A 173 0.48 -15.55 14.89
C GLY A 173 0.48 -15.16 16.38
N LYS A 174 0.91 -13.94 16.73
CA LYS A 174 0.96 -13.42 18.11
C LYS A 174 -0.39 -12.91 18.61
N VAL A 175 -1.27 -12.46 17.71
CA VAL A 175 -2.63 -12.04 18.03
C VAL A 175 -3.66 -12.73 17.14
N THR A 176 -4.88 -12.85 17.63
CA THR A 176 -6.01 -13.51 16.97
C THR A 176 -6.76 -12.57 16.03
N THR A 177 -7.50 -13.15 15.08
CA THR A 177 -8.38 -12.39 14.17
C THR A 177 -9.44 -11.58 14.94
N GLN A 178 -9.94 -12.12 16.06
CA GLN A 178 -10.94 -11.49 16.91
C GLN A 178 -10.38 -10.21 17.57
N GLN A 179 -9.13 -10.24 18.04
CA GLN A 179 -8.46 -9.07 18.62
C GLN A 179 -8.26 -7.96 17.57
N VAL A 180 -7.80 -8.31 16.35
CA VAL A 180 -7.67 -7.33 15.26
C VAL A 180 -9.02 -6.74 14.86
N SER A 181 -10.06 -7.59 14.80
CA SER A 181 -11.42 -7.16 14.45
C SER A 181 -12.01 -6.23 15.51
N PHE A 182 -11.79 -6.52 16.79
CA PHE A 182 -12.17 -5.66 17.91
C PHE A 182 -11.48 -4.29 17.81
N ALA A 183 -10.15 -4.27 17.65
CA ALA A 183 -9.39 -3.03 17.50
C ALA A 183 -9.86 -2.20 16.29
N THR A 184 -10.09 -2.85 15.15
CA THR A 184 -10.56 -2.21 13.92
C THR A 184 -11.95 -1.61 14.11
N SER A 185 -12.84 -2.31 14.81
CA SER A 185 -14.20 -1.83 15.10
C SER A 185 -14.17 -0.59 16.00
N GLN A 186 -13.37 -0.60 17.06
CA GLN A 186 -13.17 0.56 17.93
C GLN A 186 -12.63 1.77 17.16
N ALA A 187 -11.56 1.56 16.39
CA ALA A 187 -10.99 2.62 15.57
C ALA A 187 -12.02 3.19 14.57
N MET A 188 -12.79 2.32 13.91
CA MET A 188 -13.81 2.73 12.95
C MET A 188 -14.93 3.55 13.58
N GLN A 189 -15.38 3.18 14.78
CA GLN A 189 -16.38 3.95 15.53
C GLN A 189 -15.91 5.38 15.79
N HIS A 190 -14.66 5.56 16.22
CA HIS A 190 -14.08 6.90 16.42
C HIS A 190 -14.02 7.71 15.12
N ILE A 191 -13.55 7.13 14.02
CA ILE A 191 -13.48 7.82 12.74
C ILE A 191 -14.88 8.27 12.28
N LYS A 192 -15.89 7.41 12.42
CA LYS A 192 -17.28 7.75 12.07
C LYS A 192 -17.83 8.90 12.92
N ILE A 193 -17.56 8.92 14.23
CA ILE A 193 -17.94 10.01 15.13
C ILE A 193 -17.30 11.33 14.67
N LEU A 194 -16.00 11.30 14.38
CA LEU A 194 -15.25 12.48 13.95
C LEU A 194 -15.73 13.01 12.59
N VAL A 195 -16.05 12.11 11.64
CA VAL A 195 -16.66 12.47 10.36
C VAL A 195 -18.03 13.10 10.55
N GLY A 196 -18.87 12.54 11.43
CA GLY A 196 -20.20 13.07 11.73
C GLY A 196 -20.19 14.43 12.45
N ALA A 197 -19.14 14.71 13.22
CA ALA A 197 -18.92 16.00 13.86
C ALA A 197 -18.39 17.09 12.92
N CYS A 198 -17.94 16.74 11.71
CA CYS A 198 -17.48 17.74 10.74
C CYS A 198 -18.65 18.60 10.22
N PRO A 199 -18.45 19.92 10.05
CA PRO A 199 -19.49 20.80 9.51
C PRO A 199 -19.90 20.41 8.09
N PRO A 200 -21.03 20.93 7.57
CA PRO A 200 -21.37 20.79 6.16
C PRO A 200 -20.21 21.18 5.22
N PRO A 201 -20.08 20.56 4.04
CA PRO A 201 -19.04 20.92 3.07
C PRO A 201 -18.98 22.43 2.80
N THR A 202 -17.79 23.00 2.81
CA THR A 202 -17.53 24.43 2.55
C THR A 202 -16.82 24.67 1.22
N ARG A 203 -16.33 23.59 0.57
CA ARG A 203 -15.67 23.62 -0.74
C ARG A 203 -16.49 22.85 -1.76
N PRO A 204 -16.48 23.27 -3.04
CA PRO A 204 -17.06 22.48 -4.12
C PRO A 204 -16.29 21.17 -4.30
N GLY A 205 -16.95 20.16 -4.84
CA GLY A 205 -16.40 18.82 -5.02
C GLY A 205 -17.04 17.79 -4.09
N LEU A 206 -17.65 16.77 -4.69
CA LEU A 206 -18.18 15.59 -4.05
C LEU A 206 -17.31 14.38 -4.38
N VAL A 207 -16.71 13.78 -3.35
CA VAL A 207 -15.85 12.61 -3.50
C VAL A 207 -16.59 11.34 -3.08
N LEU A 208 -16.76 10.40 -4.00
CA LEU A 208 -17.25 9.06 -3.73
C LEU A 208 -16.10 8.16 -3.30
N LEU A 209 -16.23 7.48 -2.17
CA LEU A 209 -15.20 6.62 -1.57
C LEU A 209 -15.73 5.19 -1.52
N ALA A 210 -15.04 4.24 -2.17
CA ALA A 210 -15.45 2.84 -2.18
C ALA A 210 -14.25 1.88 -2.29
N CYS A 211 -14.44 0.64 -1.85
CA CYS A 211 -13.55 -0.47 -2.17
C CYS A 211 -14.24 -1.41 -3.18
N PRO A 212 -13.51 -1.96 -4.17
CA PRO A 212 -14.07 -2.89 -5.14
C PRO A 212 -14.40 -4.24 -4.50
N HIS A 213 -15.09 -5.09 -5.25
CA HIS A 213 -15.36 -6.47 -4.86
C HIS A 213 -14.11 -7.19 -4.33
N GLY A 214 -14.24 -7.93 -3.22
CA GLY A 214 -13.16 -8.65 -2.56
C GLY A 214 -12.24 -7.79 -1.67
N GLU A 215 -12.48 -6.48 -1.57
CA GLU A 215 -11.75 -5.58 -0.68
C GLU A 215 -12.60 -5.12 0.51
N ASN A 216 -12.22 -5.57 1.71
CA ASN A 216 -12.90 -5.30 2.98
C ASN A 216 -12.07 -4.39 3.91
N HIS A 217 -10.90 -3.90 3.48
CA HIS A 217 -10.08 -3.03 4.32
C HIS A 217 -10.50 -1.57 4.14
N THR A 218 -11.51 -1.15 4.90
CA THR A 218 -12.14 0.17 4.80
C THR A 218 -11.50 1.25 5.68
N PHE A 219 -10.65 0.88 6.64
CA PHE A 219 -10.11 1.84 7.61
C PHE A 219 -9.31 2.99 6.97
N GLY A 220 -8.38 2.67 6.07
CA GLY A 220 -7.60 3.70 5.35
C GLY A 220 -8.49 4.62 4.50
N LEU A 221 -9.56 4.08 3.91
CA LEU A 221 -10.52 4.85 3.13
C LEU A 221 -11.35 5.79 4.03
N ALA A 222 -11.75 5.33 5.22
CA ALA A 222 -12.45 6.15 6.21
C ALA A 222 -11.55 7.25 6.80
N LEU A 223 -10.26 6.99 6.99
CA LEU A 223 -9.31 8.03 7.36
C LEU A 223 -9.18 9.10 6.27
N LEU A 224 -9.11 8.68 5.00
CA LEU A 224 -9.14 9.63 3.89
C LEU A 224 -10.44 10.45 3.89
N GLN A 225 -11.60 9.82 4.17
CA GLN A 225 -12.86 10.52 4.33
C GLN A 225 -12.76 11.63 5.38
N LEU A 226 -12.24 11.32 6.56
CA LEU A 226 -12.07 12.28 7.65
C LEU A 226 -11.17 13.45 7.23
N ILE A 227 -10.04 13.17 6.58
CA ILE A 227 -9.12 14.19 6.06
C ILE A 227 -9.84 15.12 5.07
N LEU A 228 -10.60 14.55 4.13
CA LEU A 228 -11.33 15.34 3.11
C LEU A 228 -12.46 16.17 3.71
N ARG A 229 -13.23 15.61 4.65
CA ARG A 229 -14.30 16.32 5.37
C ARG A 229 -13.76 17.49 6.18
N ARG A 230 -12.62 17.30 6.86
CA ARG A 230 -11.93 18.37 7.60
C ARG A 230 -11.33 19.43 6.70
N LYS A 231 -10.94 19.08 5.47
CA LYS A 231 -10.58 20.04 4.41
C LYS A 231 -11.77 20.76 3.79
N GLY A 232 -13.01 20.42 4.17
CA GLY A 232 -14.24 21.09 3.72
C GLY A 232 -14.89 20.48 2.48
N PHE A 233 -14.44 19.33 1.98
CA PHE A 233 -15.04 18.66 0.83
C PHE A 233 -16.28 17.83 1.19
N GLY A 234 -17.17 17.66 0.21
CA GLY A 234 -18.26 16.68 0.29
C GLY A 234 -17.72 15.27 0.09
N THR A 235 -18.23 14.30 0.85
CA THR A 235 -17.87 12.89 0.66
C THR A 235 -19.09 11.99 0.77
N VAL A 236 -19.17 10.97 -0.07
CA VAL A 236 -20.07 9.83 0.11
C VAL A 236 -19.23 8.58 0.30
N PHE A 237 -19.50 7.83 1.36
CA PHE A 237 -18.74 6.61 1.70
C PHE A 237 -19.63 5.39 1.48
N LEU A 238 -19.31 4.60 0.46
CA LEU A 238 -20.05 3.36 0.14
C LEU A 238 -19.50 2.14 0.87
N GLY A 239 -18.29 2.24 1.42
CA GLY A 239 -17.66 1.15 2.16
C GLY A 239 -16.99 0.13 1.26
N GLU A 240 -17.19 -1.15 1.59
CA GLU A 240 -16.44 -2.29 1.03
C GLU A 240 -17.20 -3.12 0.00
N ASN A 241 -16.43 -3.93 -0.73
CA ASN A 241 -16.93 -5.05 -1.51
C ASN A 241 -17.98 -4.68 -2.59
N LEU A 242 -17.86 -3.50 -3.20
CA LEU A 242 -18.83 -3.02 -4.18
C LEU A 242 -18.68 -3.73 -5.54
N SER A 243 -19.78 -4.23 -6.08
CA SER A 243 -19.83 -4.81 -7.42
C SER A 243 -19.89 -3.73 -8.52
N PRO A 244 -19.47 -4.04 -9.75
CA PRO A 244 -19.57 -3.12 -10.89
C PRO A 244 -20.98 -2.55 -11.09
N SER A 245 -22.02 -3.40 -11.02
CA SER A 245 -23.41 -2.98 -11.19
C SER A 245 -23.90 -2.04 -10.08
N GLU A 246 -23.48 -2.27 -8.84
CA GLU A 246 -23.83 -1.37 -7.72
C GLU A 246 -23.14 -0.01 -7.87
N MET A 247 -21.91 0.01 -8.38
CA MET A 247 -21.22 1.26 -8.70
C MET A 247 -21.96 2.06 -9.78
N GLU A 248 -22.43 1.44 -10.85
CA GLU A 248 -23.18 2.14 -11.91
C GLU A 248 -24.46 2.82 -11.37
N ILE A 249 -25.18 2.13 -10.49
CA ILE A 249 -26.37 2.67 -9.82
C ILE A 249 -25.98 3.87 -8.93
N ALA A 250 -24.87 3.74 -8.18
CA ALA A 250 -24.37 4.80 -7.31
C ALA A 250 -23.93 6.05 -8.10
N LEU A 251 -23.18 5.87 -9.20
CA LEU A 251 -22.73 6.97 -10.06
C LEU A 251 -23.91 7.74 -10.64
N SER A 252 -24.93 7.02 -11.13
CA SER A 252 -26.14 7.62 -11.70
C SER A 252 -26.93 8.44 -10.68
N SER A 253 -26.93 8.02 -9.41
CA SER A 253 -27.70 8.66 -8.35
C SER A 253 -26.95 9.79 -7.65
N ILE A 254 -25.63 9.64 -7.47
CA ILE A 254 -24.79 10.55 -6.66
C ILE A 254 -24.14 11.63 -7.53
N GLN A 255 -23.79 11.30 -8.77
CA GLN A 255 -23.07 12.19 -9.70
C GLN A 255 -21.82 12.85 -9.06
N PRO A 256 -20.85 12.05 -8.57
CA PRO A 256 -19.68 12.59 -7.87
C PRO A 256 -18.71 13.28 -8.84
N ASP A 257 -17.95 14.25 -8.31
CA ASP A 257 -16.87 14.92 -9.05
C ASP A 257 -15.59 14.06 -9.11
N LEU A 258 -15.42 13.12 -8.18
CA LEU A 258 -14.29 12.20 -8.13
C LEU A 258 -14.69 10.90 -7.43
N VAL A 259 -14.26 9.75 -7.97
CA VAL A 259 -14.32 8.46 -7.28
C VAL A 259 -12.93 8.07 -6.80
N VAL A 260 -12.81 7.68 -5.54
CA VAL A 260 -11.59 7.09 -4.96
C VAL A 260 -11.82 5.62 -4.68
N LEU A 261 -10.99 4.78 -5.29
CA LEU A 261 -10.94 3.34 -5.06
C LEU A 261 -9.70 2.94 -4.25
N VAL A 262 -9.84 1.97 -3.35
CA VAL A 262 -8.70 1.45 -2.59
C VAL A 262 -8.60 -0.06 -2.76
N SER A 263 -7.37 -0.58 -2.84
CA SER A 263 -7.09 -2.01 -2.70
C SER A 263 -5.78 -2.23 -1.95
N GLN A 264 -5.79 -3.13 -0.97
CA GLN A 264 -4.64 -3.43 -0.13
C GLN A 264 -3.83 -4.63 -0.64
N GLN A 265 -4.45 -5.50 -1.45
CA GLN A 265 -3.91 -6.80 -1.83
C GLN A 265 -4.09 -7.07 -3.32
N LEU A 266 -3.31 -8.02 -3.86
CA LEU A 266 -3.39 -8.41 -5.27
C LEU A 266 -4.78 -8.95 -5.61
N ARG A 267 -5.39 -9.76 -4.73
CA ARG A 267 -6.72 -10.35 -4.93
C ARG A 267 -7.84 -9.35 -5.26
N SER A 268 -7.74 -8.11 -4.79
CA SER A 268 -8.72 -7.04 -5.03
C SER A 268 -8.27 -6.06 -6.12
N ALA A 269 -6.97 -5.94 -6.38
CA ALA A 269 -6.42 -5.01 -7.37
C ALA A 269 -6.96 -5.22 -8.79
N GLY A 270 -7.19 -6.47 -9.21
CA GLY A 270 -7.80 -6.76 -10.51
C GLY A 270 -9.27 -6.30 -10.59
N ASN A 271 -10.03 -6.44 -9.50
CA ASN A 271 -11.40 -5.91 -9.45
C ASN A 271 -11.40 -4.37 -9.43
N LEU A 272 -10.36 -3.74 -8.84
CA LEU A 272 -10.17 -2.30 -8.93
C LEU A 272 -9.93 -1.85 -10.37
N LEU A 273 -9.11 -2.57 -11.13
CA LEU A 273 -8.87 -2.29 -12.55
C LEU A 273 -10.18 -2.28 -13.34
N ASP A 274 -10.96 -3.38 -13.26
CA ASP A 274 -12.26 -3.50 -13.93
C ASP A 274 -13.21 -2.33 -13.55
N MET A 275 -13.25 -1.99 -12.25
CA MET A 275 -14.07 -0.90 -11.74
C MET A 275 -13.61 0.47 -12.26
N SER A 276 -12.29 0.70 -12.31
CA SER A 276 -11.70 1.94 -12.80
C SER A 276 -12.01 2.16 -14.27
N GLU A 277 -11.95 1.10 -15.09
CA GLU A 277 -12.35 1.15 -16.50
C GLU A 277 -13.83 1.48 -16.67
N LEU A 278 -14.71 0.85 -15.88
CA LEU A 278 -16.14 1.12 -15.89
C LEU A 278 -16.44 2.59 -15.58
N ILE A 279 -15.85 3.15 -14.52
CA ILE A 279 -16.10 4.53 -14.11
C ILE A 279 -15.58 5.52 -15.17
N ASN A 280 -14.41 5.25 -15.77
CA ASN A 280 -13.86 6.08 -16.84
C ASN A 280 -14.76 6.08 -18.09
N ARG A 281 -15.42 4.96 -18.43
CA ARG A 281 -16.40 4.92 -19.54
C ARG A 281 -17.59 5.86 -19.30
N GLN A 282 -17.92 6.14 -18.05
CA GLN A 282 -18.94 7.12 -17.66
C GLN A 282 -18.39 8.55 -17.58
N SER A 283 -17.13 8.79 -17.98
CA SER A 283 -16.46 10.09 -17.93
C SER A 283 -16.37 10.69 -16.52
N VAL A 284 -16.42 9.86 -15.48
CA VAL A 284 -16.24 10.30 -14.10
C VAL A 284 -14.77 10.14 -13.71
N PRO A 285 -14.14 11.14 -13.07
CA PRO A 285 -12.76 11.07 -12.64
C PRO A 285 -12.51 9.93 -11.64
N VAL A 286 -11.46 9.14 -11.86
CA VAL A 286 -11.02 8.09 -10.92
C VAL A 286 -9.66 8.42 -10.31
N ALA A 287 -9.56 8.21 -9.01
CA ALA A 287 -8.32 8.12 -8.28
C ALA A 287 -8.24 6.79 -7.51
N PHE A 288 -7.03 6.31 -7.26
CA PHE A 288 -6.84 5.03 -6.58
C PHE A 288 -5.64 5.04 -5.63
N GLY A 289 -5.67 4.16 -4.64
CA GLY A 289 -4.58 3.97 -3.70
C GLY A 289 -4.66 2.65 -2.92
N GLY A 290 -3.79 2.51 -1.93
CA GLY A 290 -3.68 1.31 -1.10
C GLY A 290 -2.37 0.55 -1.30
N ARG A 291 -2.07 -0.37 -0.37
CA ARG A 291 -0.74 -0.98 -0.22
C ARG A 291 -0.24 -1.68 -1.48
N ILE A 292 -1.10 -2.40 -2.21
CA ILE A 292 -0.67 -3.15 -3.41
C ILE A 292 -0.03 -2.26 -4.48
N PHE A 293 -0.49 -1.01 -4.61
CA PHE A 293 0.05 -0.06 -5.57
C PHE A 293 1.39 0.51 -5.10
N ASN A 294 1.72 0.43 -3.82
CA ASN A 294 3.06 0.76 -3.31
C ASN A 294 4.06 -0.37 -3.65
N LEU A 295 3.59 -1.62 -3.61
CA LEU A 295 4.40 -2.83 -3.81
C LEU A 295 4.73 -3.12 -5.27
N SER A 296 3.84 -2.78 -6.21
CA SER A 296 4.05 -3.07 -7.63
C SER A 296 3.80 -1.85 -8.51
N GLU A 297 4.87 -1.37 -9.15
CA GLU A 297 4.76 -0.32 -10.17
C GLU A 297 4.02 -0.81 -11.42
N VAL A 298 4.14 -2.10 -11.77
CA VAL A 298 3.43 -2.72 -12.89
C VAL A 298 1.92 -2.57 -12.70
N ILE A 299 1.41 -2.98 -11.54
CA ILE A 299 -0.01 -2.84 -11.17
C ILE A 299 -0.42 -1.36 -11.16
N ARG A 300 0.42 -0.49 -10.57
CA ARG A 300 0.15 0.95 -10.48
C ARG A 300 0.02 1.62 -11.84
N ARG A 301 0.86 1.26 -12.82
CA ARG A 301 0.84 1.86 -14.17
C ARG A 301 -0.30 1.34 -15.03
N ALA A 302 -0.80 0.15 -14.75
CA ALA A 302 -1.87 -0.48 -15.53
C ALA A 302 -3.27 0.10 -15.22
N VAL A 303 -3.50 0.62 -14.02
CA VAL A 303 -4.83 1.14 -13.63
C VAL A 303 -5.10 2.49 -14.29
N PRO A 304 -6.18 2.64 -15.07
CA PRO A 304 -6.54 3.91 -15.68
C PRO A 304 -7.15 4.83 -14.62
N GLY A 305 -6.35 5.73 -14.06
CA GLY A 305 -6.79 6.67 -13.03
C GLY A 305 -5.62 7.40 -12.38
N ASN A 306 -5.91 8.17 -11.34
CA ASN A 306 -4.89 8.94 -10.63
C ASN A 306 -4.42 8.22 -9.37
N PHE A 307 -3.18 7.76 -9.37
CA PHE A 307 -2.57 7.23 -8.15
C PHE A 307 -2.46 8.33 -7.08
N LEU A 308 -2.99 8.06 -5.89
CA LEU A 308 -3.08 9.04 -4.80
C LEU A 308 -1.79 9.22 -3.99
N GLY A 309 -0.81 8.34 -4.18
CA GLY A 309 0.46 8.37 -3.46
C GLY A 309 0.59 7.21 -2.46
N ILE A 310 1.71 7.21 -1.75
CA ILE A 310 2.11 6.10 -0.89
C ILE A 310 1.57 6.18 0.53
N ASP A 311 1.04 7.34 0.93
CA ASP A 311 0.49 7.61 2.27
C ASP A 311 -0.81 8.46 2.21
N LEU A 312 -1.53 8.50 3.33
CA LEU A 312 -2.84 9.16 3.44
C LEU A 312 -2.78 10.70 3.36
N LEU A 313 -1.67 11.31 3.78
CA LEU A 313 -1.52 12.78 3.73
C LEU A 313 -1.28 13.25 2.29
N GLN A 314 -0.45 12.50 1.54
CA GLN A 314 -0.29 12.68 0.11
C GLN A 314 -1.63 12.47 -0.61
N ALA A 315 -2.37 11.42 -0.27
CA ALA A 315 -3.67 11.13 -0.86
C ALA A 315 -4.65 12.30 -0.71
N GLY A 316 -4.79 12.85 0.51
CA GLY A 316 -5.66 14.01 0.74
C GLY A 316 -5.21 15.29 0.01
N SER A 317 -3.92 15.45 -0.27
CA SER A 317 -3.38 16.59 -1.04
C SER A 317 -3.56 16.41 -2.54
N ARG A 318 -3.45 15.17 -3.04
CA ARG A 318 -3.69 14.84 -4.45
C ARG A 318 -5.16 14.97 -4.82
N VAL A 319 -6.08 14.50 -3.97
CA VAL A 319 -7.52 14.68 -4.19
C VAL A 319 -7.88 16.16 -4.34
N GLU A 320 -7.35 17.01 -3.45
CA GLU A 320 -7.56 18.46 -3.53
C GLU A 320 -7.04 19.05 -4.85
N SER A 321 -5.87 18.60 -5.31
CA SER A 321 -5.28 19.05 -6.58
C SER A 321 -6.12 18.62 -7.79
N LEU A 322 -6.67 17.40 -7.76
CA LEU A 322 -7.52 16.85 -8.83
C LEU A 322 -8.84 17.61 -8.93
N LEU A 323 -9.49 17.91 -7.79
CA LEU A 323 -10.72 18.68 -7.76
C LEU A 323 -10.52 20.14 -8.18
N ALA A 324 -9.32 20.70 -7.96
CA ALA A 324 -8.99 22.07 -8.38
C ALA A 324 -8.71 22.20 -9.89
N THR A 325 -8.28 21.12 -10.55
CA THR A 325 -7.95 21.11 -12.00
C THR A 325 -8.67 19.97 -12.72
N PRO A 326 -9.99 20.08 -12.92
CA PRO A 326 -10.77 19.10 -13.67
C PRO A 326 -10.43 19.21 -15.16
N GLY A 327 -9.40 18.48 -15.62
CA GLY A 327 -8.97 18.57 -17.02
C GLY A 327 -7.94 17.56 -17.51
N HIS A 328 -7.29 16.80 -16.63
CA HIS A 328 -6.32 15.77 -17.02
C HIS A 328 -6.75 14.40 -16.50
N LEU A 329 -7.82 13.88 -17.09
CA LEU A 329 -8.44 12.61 -16.69
C LEU A 329 -8.64 11.74 -17.92
N ALA A 330 -7.55 11.50 -18.64
CA ALA A 330 -7.48 10.46 -19.64
C ALA A 330 -6.52 9.40 -19.08
N GLY A 331 -7.08 8.37 -18.45
CA GLY A 331 -6.35 7.13 -18.22
C GLY A 331 -5.88 6.60 -19.58
N ALA A 332 -4.65 6.06 -19.63
CA ALA A 332 -4.17 5.34 -20.79
C ALA A 332 -5.24 4.32 -21.24
N ALA A 333 -5.39 4.13 -22.55
CA ALA A 333 -6.25 3.06 -23.05
C ALA A 333 -5.83 1.75 -22.36
N PRO A 334 -6.79 0.99 -21.78
CA PRO A 334 -6.44 -0.24 -21.09
C PRO A 334 -5.68 -1.13 -22.08
N PRO A 335 -4.53 -1.69 -21.68
CA PRO A 335 -3.80 -2.60 -22.56
C PRO A 335 -4.72 -3.76 -22.95
N ILE A 336 -4.68 -4.18 -24.21
CA ILE A 336 -5.44 -5.36 -24.66
C ILE A 336 -5.02 -6.53 -23.80
N ASN A 337 -5.94 -7.01 -22.95
CA ASN A 337 -5.67 -8.14 -22.10
C ASN A 337 -5.78 -9.43 -22.93
N ARG A 338 -4.63 -10.02 -23.25
CA ARG A 338 -4.53 -11.29 -23.99
C ARG A 338 -5.20 -12.49 -23.30
N PHE A 339 -5.62 -12.35 -22.04
CA PHE A 339 -6.22 -13.42 -21.24
C PHE A 339 -7.74 -13.26 -21.02
N GLU A 340 -8.44 -12.31 -21.66
CA GLU A 340 -9.90 -12.12 -21.46
C GLU A 340 -10.72 -13.40 -21.64
N ASP A 341 -10.42 -14.15 -22.70
CA ASP A 341 -11.05 -15.45 -22.99
C ASP A 341 -10.79 -16.48 -21.89
N LEU A 342 -9.54 -16.57 -21.42
CA LEU A 342 -9.14 -17.47 -20.35
C LEU A 342 -9.81 -17.09 -19.01
N ILE A 343 -9.85 -15.79 -18.68
CA ILE A 343 -10.53 -15.26 -17.49
C ILE A 343 -12.00 -15.69 -17.49
N SER A 344 -12.68 -15.54 -18.62
CA SER A 344 -14.09 -15.88 -18.78
C SER A 344 -14.33 -17.38 -18.59
N ARG A 345 -13.54 -18.23 -19.25
CA ARG A 345 -13.65 -19.69 -19.14
C ARG A 345 -13.27 -20.21 -17.76
N TYR A 346 -12.21 -19.67 -17.16
CA TYR A 346 -11.78 -20.03 -15.82
C TYR A 346 -12.84 -19.67 -14.78
N ARG A 347 -13.39 -18.44 -14.82
CA ARG A 347 -14.49 -18.01 -13.96
C ARG A 347 -15.70 -18.93 -14.08
N ALA A 348 -16.12 -19.27 -15.30
CA ALA A 348 -17.24 -20.19 -15.53
C ALA A 348 -16.96 -21.60 -14.97
N SER A 349 -15.70 -22.00 -14.91
CA SER A 349 -15.24 -23.33 -14.48
C SER A 349 -14.89 -23.44 -13.01
N LEU A 350 -14.82 -22.32 -12.26
CA LEU A 350 -14.37 -22.30 -10.85
C LEU A 350 -15.12 -23.30 -9.97
N HIS A 351 -16.44 -23.37 -10.09
CA HIS A 351 -17.26 -24.31 -9.29
C HIS A 351 -16.86 -25.78 -9.52
N ARG A 352 -16.58 -26.15 -10.78
CA ARG A 352 -16.16 -27.50 -11.15
C ARG A 352 -14.73 -27.78 -10.69
N ILE A 353 -13.82 -26.81 -10.84
CA ILE A 353 -12.43 -26.91 -10.38
C ILE A 353 -12.40 -27.08 -8.86
N SER A 354 -13.11 -26.22 -8.11
CA SER A 354 -13.24 -26.33 -6.65
C SER A 354 -13.84 -27.68 -6.23
N GLY A 355 -14.86 -28.16 -6.94
CA GLY A 355 -15.44 -29.48 -6.68
C GLY A 355 -14.43 -30.61 -6.87
N LEU A 356 -13.58 -30.56 -7.91
CA LEU A 356 -12.53 -31.56 -8.14
C LEU A 356 -11.47 -31.52 -7.04
N VAL A 357 -10.99 -30.33 -6.67
CA VAL A 357 -10.01 -30.15 -5.59
C VAL A 357 -10.54 -30.77 -4.29
N LEU A 358 -11.77 -30.45 -3.90
CA LEU A 358 -12.39 -31.01 -2.69
C LEU A 358 -12.70 -32.51 -2.81
N SER A 359 -13.07 -33.01 -4.00
CA SER A 359 -13.42 -34.44 -4.17
C SER A 359 -12.23 -35.41 -4.19
N ALA A 360 -11.00 -34.89 -4.29
CA ALA A 360 -9.77 -35.69 -4.25
C ALA A 360 -9.52 -36.35 -2.86
N GLU A 361 -10.40 -36.09 -1.88
CA GLU A 361 -10.46 -36.56 -0.49
C GLU A 361 -10.50 -38.10 -0.24
N ARG A 362 -10.09 -38.97 -1.17
CA ARG A 362 -10.09 -40.42 -0.93
C ARG A 362 -8.80 -40.89 -0.27
N GLY A 363 -8.77 -41.00 1.06
CA GLY A 363 -7.89 -41.98 1.75
C GLY A 363 -7.39 -41.62 3.15
N THR A 364 -7.00 -40.37 3.39
CA THR A 364 -6.53 -39.86 4.69
C THR A 364 -6.65 -38.33 4.60
N SER A 365 -7.61 -37.73 5.30
CA SER A 365 -7.93 -36.30 5.14
C SER A 365 -6.74 -35.42 5.54
N PRO A 366 -6.16 -34.62 4.62
CA PRO A 366 -5.41 -33.45 5.02
C PRO A 366 -6.45 -32.40 5.47
N GLU A 367 -6.29 -31.83 6.66
CA GLU A 367 -7.16 -30.78 7.20
C GLU A 367 -6.96 -29.45 6.44
N TRP A 368 -7.29 -29.38 5.14
CA TRP A 368 -7.08 -28.19 4.30
C TRP A 368 -7.85 -26.96 4.77
N ASP A 369 -8.87 -27.12 5.62
CA ASP A 369 -9.50 -26.00 6.34
C ASP A 369 -8.48 -25.18 7.15
N ARG A 370 -7.39 -25.82 7.60
CA ARG A 370 -6.28 -25.14 8.30
C ARG A 370 -5.48 -24.21 7.38
N LEU A 371 -5.45 -24.46 6.07
CA LEU A 371 -4.87 -23.51 5.11
C LEU A 371 -5.62 -22.18 5.16
N GLY A 372 -6.88 -22.15 5.58
CA GLY A 372 -7.59 -20.92 5.89
C GLY A 372 -7.53 -19.91 4.75
N ARG A 373 -7.07 -18.68 5.03
CA ARG A 373 -7.06 -17.57 4.06
C ARG A 373 -6.32 -17.88 2.74
N PRO A 374 -5.12 -18.49 2.72
CA PRO A 374 -4.47 -18.94 1.49
C PRO A 374 -5.39 -19.68 0.50
N SER A 375 -6.17 -20.68 0.95
CA SER A 375 -7.03 -21.45 0.03
C SER A 375 -8.17 -20.61 -0.55
N TYR A 376 -8.67 -19.62 0.20
CA TYR A 376 -9.72 -18.71 -0.27
C TYR A 376 -9.21 -17.58 -1.19
N SER A 377 -7.94 -17.16 -1.05
CA SER A 377 -7.42 -15.98 -1.77
C SER A 377 -6.72 -16.30 -3.09
N ILE A 378 -6.11 -17.49 -3.25
CA ILE A 378 -5.32 -17.85 -4.43
C ILE A 378 -6.08 -17.60 -5.74
N ASN A 379 -7.32 -18.10 -5.86
CA ASN A 379 -8.11 -17.93 -7.08
C ASN A 379 -8.33 -16.44 -7.44
N SER A 380 -8.55 -15.59 -6.45
CA SER A 380 -8.73 -14.16 -6.69
C SER A 380 -7.42 -13.48 -7.11
N SER A 381 -6.29 -13.89 -6.54
CA SER A 381 -4.97 -13.39 -6.94
C SER A 381 -4.56 -13.87 -8.34
N LEU A 382 -4.87 -15.12 -8.72
CA LEU A 382 -4.71 -15.64 -10.08
C LEU A 382 -5.53 -14.82 -11.09
N MET A 383 -6.80 -14.56 -10.77
CA MET A 383 -7.67 -13.73 -11.60
C MET A 383 -7.13 -12.31 -11.76
N SER A 384 -6.60 -11.70 -10.69
CA SER A 384 -5.96 -10.39 -10.79
C SER A 384 -4.69 -10.42 -11.65
N ALA A 385 -3.83 -11.42 -11.51
CA ALA A 385 -2.62 -11.57 -12.33
C ALA A 385 -2.96 -11.68 -13.82
N LEU A 386 -3.98 -12.48 -14.16
CA LEU A 386 -4.52 -12.56 -15.53
C LEU A 386 -5.06 -11.21 -16.02
N ARG A 387 -5.77 -10.45 -15.18
CA ARG A 387 -6.29 -9.12 -15.53
C ARG A 387 -5.19 -8.12 -15.87
N PHE A 388 -4.10 -8.16 -15.12
CA PHE A 388 -2.93 -7.32 -15.39
C PHE A 388 -2.04 -7.84 -16.52
N GLY A 389 -2.32 -9.03 -17.07
CA GLY A 389 -1.54 -9.62 -18.15
C GLY A 389 -0.17 -10.17 -17.73
N ASP A 390 0.11 -10.20 -16.44
CA ASP A 390 1.40 -10.56 -15.84
C ASP A 390 1.22 -11.68 -14.82
N LEU A 391 1.62 -12.89 -15.25
CA LEU A 391 1.52 -14.11 -14.45
C LEU A 391 2.48 -14.10 -13.25
N THR A 392 3.56 -13.31 -13.29
CA THR A 392 4.56 -13.26 -12.21
C THR A 392 4.05 -12.55 -10.96
N LEU A 393 2.93 -11.80 -11.07
CA LEU A 393 2.35 -11.08 -9.94
C LEU A 393 1.93 -12.01 -8.79
N VAL A 394 1.65 -13.29 -9.05
CA VAL A 394 1.29 -14.25 -8.01
C VAL A 394 2.39 -14.45 -6.97
N SER A 395 3.65 -14.20 -7.33
CA SER A 395 4.80 -14.24 -6.42
C SER A 395 4.66 -13.23 -5.26
N LEU A 396 3.86 -12.17 -5.42
CA LEU A 396 3.56 -11.22 -4.33
C LEU A 396 2.80 -11.87 -3.16
N GLU A 397 2.19 -13.04 -3.36
CA GLU A 397 1.50 -13.78 -2.30
C GLU A 397 2.45 -14.73 -1.54
N ALA A 398 3.64 -15.03 -2.09
CA ALA A 398 4.50 -16.10 -1.58
C ALA A 398 5.01 -15.84 -0.15
N GLU A 399 5.61 -14.66 0.08
CA GLU A 399 6.09 -14.25 1.41
C GLU A 399 4.95 -14.27 2.43
N TRP A 400 3.78 -13.76 2.04
CA TRP A 400 2.63 -13.71 2.93
C TRP A 400 2.13 -15.11 3.32
N ILE A 401 2.05 -16.03 2.36
CA ILE A 401 1.66 -17.43 2.60
C ILE A 401 2.70 -18.15 3.46
N CYS A 402 4.00 -17.97 3.17
CA CYS A 402 5.12 -18.55 3.89
C CYS A 402 5.06 -18.22 5.40
N THR A 403 5.03 -16.94 5.76
CA THR A 403 4.89 -16.51 7.16
C THR A 403 3.58 -17.01 7.79
N PHE A 404 2.49 -17.09 7.03
CA PHE A 404 1.21 -17.61 7.52
C PHE A 404 1.32 -19.09 7.91
N LEU A 405 1.97 -19.91 7.08
CA LEU A 405 2.18 -21.33 7.36
C LEU A 405 3.07 -21.53 8.59
N GLU A 406 4.20 -20.84 8.65
CA GLU A 406 5.18 -20.93 9.76
C GLU A 406 4.55 -20.54 11.10
N SER A 407 3.92 -19.36 11.17
CA SER A 407 3.30 -18.84 12.40
C SER A 407 2.16 -19.71 12.93
N ARG A 408 1.58 -20.58 12.10
CA ARG A 408 0.47 -21.47 12.45
C ARG A 408 0.87 -22.94 12.47
N ASN A 409 2.17 -23.23 12.31
CA ASN A 409 2.73 -24.57 12.26
C ASN A 409 1.98 -25.48 11.27
N ILE A 410 1.68 -24.94 10.09
CA ILE A 410 1.03 -25.68 8.99
C ILE A 410 2.15 -26.24 8.10
N PRO A 411 2.21 -27.57 7.87
CA PRO A 411 3.25 -28.15 7.03
C PRO A 411 3.20 -27.62 5.60
N LEU A 412 4.35 -27.23 5.04
CA LEU A 412 4.47 -26.82 3.64
C LEU A 412 3.88 -27.87 2.67
N ALA A 413 4.10 -29.17 2.97
CA ALA A 413 3.54 -30.28 2.20
C ALA A 413 2.02 -30.19 2.02
N MET A 414 1.29 -29.64 3.00
CA MET A 414 -0.16 -29.46 2.91
C MET A 414 -0.54 -28.44 1.82
N LEU A 415 0.21 -27.33 1.72
CA LEU A 415 0.02 -26.36 0.64
C LEU A 415 0.41 -26.96 -0.71
N GLU A 416 1.53 -27.68 -0.77
CA GLU A 416 1.99 -28.32 -2.02
C GLU A 416 0.98 -29.33 -2.54
N GLU A 417 0.41 -30.16 -1.68
CA GLU A 417 -0.68 -31.07 -2.03
C GLU A 417 -1.90 -30.30 -2.55
N TYR A 418 -2.31 -29.23 -1.86
CA TYR A 418 -3.44 -28.39 -2.29
C TYR A 418 -3.20 -27.76 -3.68
N LEU A 419 -2.02 -27.20 -3.92
CA LEU A 419 -1.65 -26.60 -5.20
C LEU A 419 -1.59 -27.65 -6.32
N ASN A 420 -1.03 -28.83 -6.05
CA ASN A 420 -0.96 -29.94 -7.01
C ASN A 420 -2.36 -30.45 -7.39
N GLN A 421 -3.30 -30.51 -6.44
CA GLN A 421 -4.69 -30.83 -6.74
C GLN A 421 -5.37 -29.72 -7.55
N GLY A 422 -5.06 -28.45 -7.25
CA GLY A 422 -5.47 -27.31 -8.06
C GLY A 422 -4.99 -27.41 -9.52
N ILE A 423 -3.71 -27.75 -9.73
CA ILE A 423 -3.12 -27.95 -11.06
C ILE A 423 -3.83 -29.08 -11.80
N SER A 424 -3.99 -30.25 -11.18
CA SER A 424 -4.67 -31.40 -11.78
C SER A 424 -6.13 -31.08 -12.15
N ALA A 425 -6.85 -30.36 -11.28
CA ALA A 425 -8.22 -29.92 -11.53
C ALA A 425 -8.30 -28.93 -12.69
N VAL A 426 -7.39 -27.95 -12.77
CA VAL A 426 -7.31 -26.99 -13.87
C VAL A 426 -7.04 -27.71 -15.20
N GLN A 427 -6.06 -28.62 -15.24
CA GLN A 427 -5.74 -29.40 -16.42
C GLN A 427 -6.91 -30.28 -16.88
N THR A 428 -7.63 -30.88 -15.93
CA THR A 428 -8.80 -31.72 -16.22
C THR A 428 -9.96 -30.92 -16.83
N VAL A 429 -10.15 -29.67 -16.40
CA VAL A 429 -11.31 -28.86 -16.79
C VAL A 429 -11.03 -27.98 -18.00
N LEU A 430 -9.84 -27.39 -18.08
CA LEU A 430 -9.47 -26.40 -19.11
C LEU A 430 -8.46 -26.96 -20.14
N GLY A 431 -7.85 -28.12 -19.90
CA GLY A 431 -6.82 -28.68 -20.78
C GLY A 431 -5.64 -27.71 -20.98
N VAL A 432 -5.12 -27.66 -22.21
CA VAL A 432 -3.99 -26.80 -22.62
C VAL A 432 -4.29 -25.31 -22.44
N GLU A 433 -5.55 -24.90 -22.52
CA GLU A 433 -5.90 -23.50 -22.30
C GLU A 433 -5.70 -23.06 -20.85
N GLY A 434 -5.65 -24.00 -19.91
CA GLY A 434 -5.35 -23.78 -18.50
C GLY A 434 -3.86 -23.56 -18.20
N ASP A 435 -2.95 -23.74 -19.17
CA ASP A 435 -1.50 -23.68 -18.96
C ASP A 435 -1.01 -22.41 -18.26
N PRO A 436 -1.53 -21.20 -18.55
CA PRO A 436 -1.14 -19.99 -17.81
C PRO A 436 -1.49 -20.07 -16.31
N ILE A 437 -2.61 -20.71 -15.97
CA ILE A 437 -3.04 -20.88 -14.57
C ILE A 437 -2.19 -21.92 -13.88
N VAL A 438 -1.90 -23.03 -14.56
CA VAL A 438 -0.99 -24.07 -14.06
C VAL A 438 0.39 -23.47 -13.77
N SER A 439 0.95 -22.71 -14.72
CA SER A 439 2.24 -22.04 -14.56
C SER A 439 2.29 -21.09 -13.37
N MET A 440 1.20 -20.35 -13.11
CA MET A 440 1.10 -19.49 -11.92
C MET A 440 1.05 -20.31 -10.62
N LEU A 441 0.30 -21.41 -10.57
CA LEU A 441 0.23 -22.28 -9.39
C LEU A 441 1.60 -22.94 -9.09
N GLU A 442 2.31 -23.39 -10.13
CA GLU A 442 3.67 -23.93 -10.02
C GLU A 442 4.66 -22.87 -9.53
N THR A 443 4.58 -21.65 -10.08
CA THR A 443 5.43 -20.51 -9.66
C THR A 443 5.19 -20.17 -8.19
N LEU A 444 3.93 -20.08 -7.78
CA LEU A 444 3.57 -19.82 -6.39
C LEU A 444 4.11 -20.90 -5.45
N GLY A 445 3.95 -22.18 -5.80
CA GLY A 445 4.48 -23.28 -4.99
C GLY A 445 6.00 -23.25 -4.88
N LYS A 446 6.70 -22.92 -5.97
CA LYS A 446 8.16 -22.76 -5.98
C LYS A 446 8.61 -21.61 -5.09
N ASP A 447 7.98 -20.45 -5.20
CA ASP A 447 8.37 -19.24 -4.47
C ASP A 447 8.10 -19.40 -2.96
N VAL A 448 6.98 -20.03 -2.58
CA VAL A 448 6.71 -20.35 -1.17
C VAL A 448 7.74 -21.33 -0.63
N ARG A 449 8.12 -22.37 -1.39
CA ARG A 449 9.17 -23.33 -0.99
C ARG A 449 10.53 -22.64 -0.80
N GLN A 450 10.88 -21.71 -1.68
CA GLN A 450 12.12 -20.95 -1.55
C GLN A 450 12.12 -20.13 -0.26
N CYS A 451 11.04 -19.39 0.01
CA CYS A 451 10.89 -18.65 1.28
C CYS A 451 11.05 -19.58 2.50
N TYR A 452 10.37 -20.72 2.50
CA TYR A 452 10.41 -21.69 3.59
C TYR A 452 11.80 -22.32 3.82
N SER A 453 12.69 -22.29 2.82
CA SER A 453 14.06 -22.79 2.93
C SER A 453 15.06 -21.74 3.42
N GLU A 454 14.68 -20.47 3.35
CA GLU A 454 15.48 -19.33 3.81
C GLU A 454 15.14 -18.91 5.26
N SER A 455 13.95 -19.30 5.75
CA SER A 455 13.49 -19.22 7.15
C SER A 455 14.08 -20.29 8.05
#